data_AF-A0A7K1FWQ4-F1
#
_entry.id   AF-A0A7K1FWQ4-F1
#
_cell.length_a   1.000
_cell.length_b   1.000
_cell.length_c   1.000
_cell.angle_alpha   90.00
_cell.angle_beta   90.00
_cell.angle_gamma   90.00
#
_symmetry.space_group_name_H-M   'P 1'
#
loop_
_entity.id
_entity.type
_entity.pdbx_description
1 polymer ?
#
loop_
_entity_poly.entity_id
_entity_poly.type
_entity_poly.pdbx_seq_one_letter_code
_entity_poly.pdbx_strand_id
1 'polypeptide(L)'
;MHHIELLGADNKDFRIKFISILKYTSIYDTKTLSSFYDDLLNSKKVIIEFRELDNKFLNDIASKLTDLYIRIGGSSFHEDDEFYIEE
;
A
#
# COMPACT_ATOMS: atom_id res chain seq x y z
N MET A 1 -11.20 2.70 10.06
CA MET A 1 -10.74 1.75 9.03
C MET A 1 -9.61 2.43 8.28
N HIS A 2 -8.45 1.78 8.17
CA HIS A 2 -7.26 2.39 7.59
C HIS A 2 -7.12 2.03 6.10
N HIS A 3 -6.50 2.93 5.32
CA HIS A 3 -6.24 2.68 3.90
C HIS A 3 -4.91 3.28 3.43
N ILE A 4 -4.38 2.74 2.33
CA ILE A 4 -3.26 3.30 1.57
C ILE A 4 -3.65 3.45 0.10
N GLU A 5 -3.25 4.56 -0.49
CA GLU A 5 -3.39 4.86 -1.91
C GLU A 5 -2.11 4.52 -2.66
N LEU A 6 -2.24 3.70 -3.70
CA LEU A 6 -1.16 3.24 -4.57
C LEU A 6 -1.37 3.83 -5.97
N LEU A 7 -0.35 4.45 -6.55
CA LEU A 7 -0.43 5.22 -7.80
C LEU A 7 0.08 4.45 -9.02
N GLY A 8 0.85 3.40 -8.81
CA GLY A 8 1.36 2.55 -9.89
C GLY A 8 2.50 1.65 -9.44
N ALA A 9 2.83 0.67 -10.27
CA ALA A 9 3.95 -0.25 -10.09
C ALA A 9 4.75 -0.36 -11.39
N ASP A 10 6.07 -0.40 -11.28
CA ASP A 10 6.95 -0.37 -12.45
C ASP A 10 7.54 -1.74 -12.84
N ASN A 11 7.32 -2.77 -12.02
CA ASN A 11 7.91 -4.10 -12.23
C ASN A 11 6.92 -5.26 -12.03
N LYS A 12 6.52 -5.91 -13.13
CA LYS A 12 5.56 -7.04 -13.12
C LYS A 12 5.95 -8.23 -12.24
N ASP A 13 7.24 -8.45 -11.98
CA ASP A 13 7.75 -9.63 -11.26
C ASP A 13 7.46 -9.56 -9.75
N PHE A 14 7.09 -8.38 -9.22
CA PHE A 14 6.78 -8.22 -7.80
C PHE A 14 5.33 -8.54 -7.42
N ARG A 15 4.50 -9.01 -8.36
CA ARG A 15 3.09 -9.40 -8.09
C ARG A 15 2.95 -10.34 -6.90
N ILE A 16 3.76 -11.40 -6.86
CA ILE A 16 3.68 -12.40 -5.78
C ILE A 16 4.05 -11.78 -4.43
N LYS A 17 5.06 -10.91 -4.40
CA LYS A 17 5.49 -10.20 -3.19
C LYS A 17 4.41 -9.23 -2.72
N PHE A 18 3.83 -8.45 -3.62
CA PHE A 18 2.70 -7.55 -3.35
C PHE A 18 1.53 -8.28 -2.68
N ILE A 19 1.09 -9.39 -3.28
CA ILE A 19 0.02 -10.23 -2.73
C ILE A 19 0.43 -10.77 -1.35
N SER A 20 1.68 -11.24 -1.19
CA SER A 20 2.13 -11.79 0.08
C SER A 20 2.14 -10.78 1.22
N ILE A 21 2.44 -9.51 0.93
CA ILE A 21 2.40 -8.42 1.92
C ILE A 21 0.96 -8.13 2.36
N LEU A 22 0.01 -8.15 1.42
CA LEU A 22 -1.35 -7.64 1.63
C LEU A 22 -2.40 -8.71 1.98
N LYS A 23 -2.20 -9.98 1.62
CA LYS A 23 -3.24 -11.02 1.73
C LYS A 23 -3.75 -11.30 3.15
N TYR A 24 -2.95 -11.01 4.18
CA TYR A 24 -3.35 -11.23 5.58
C TYR A 24 -3.76 -9.93 6.29
N THR A 25 -3.49 -8.79 5.68
CA THR A 25 -3.59 -7.47 6.33
C THR A 25 -4.73 -6.65 5.71
N SER A 26 -4.93 -6.78 4.41
CA SER A 26 -6.05 -6.18 3.69
C SER A 26 -7.36 -6.95 3.88
N ILE A 27 -8.47 -6.31 3.52
CA ILE A 27 -9.79 -6.96 3.48
C ILE A 27 -9.99 -7.83 2.23
N TYR A 28 -9.08 -7.76 1.25
CA TYR A 28 -9.25 -8.38 -0.05
C TYR A 28 -8.65 -9.78 -0.12
N ASP A 29 -9.24 -10.61 -0.99
CA ASP A 29 -8.70 -11.91 -1.34
C ASP A 29 -7.58 -11.82 -2.40
N THR A 30 -6.85 -12.92 -2.59
CA THR A 30 -5.73 -13.02 -3.53
C THR A 30 -6.09 -12.66 -4.98
N LYS A 31 -7.29 -13.00 -5.45
CA LYS A 31 -7.72 -12.72 -6.84
C LYS A 31 -7.92 -11.22 -7.03
N THR A 32 -8.56 -10.57 -6.06
CA THR A 32 -8.75 -9.12 -6.05
C THR A 32 -7.41 -8.39 -5.98
N LEU A 33 -6.50 -8.82 -5.09
CA LEU A 33 -5.15 -8.26 -5.00
C LEU A 33 -4.34 -8.45 -6.30
N SER A 34 -4.48 -9.59 -6.98
CA SER A 34 -3.84 -9.79 -8.28
C SER A 34 -4.37 -8.79 -9.32
N SER A 35 -5.69 -8.56 -9.37
CA SER A 35 -6.29 -7.60 -10.30
C SER A 35 -5.81 -6.16 -10.02
N PHE A 36 -5.72 -5.80 -8.75
CA PHE A 36 -5.16 -4.50 -8.34
C PHE A 36 -3.72 -4.32 -8.81
N TYR A 37 -2.92 -5.37 -8.77
CA TYR A 37 -1.57 -5.31 -9.29
C TYR A 37 -1.53 -5.09 -10.80
N ASP A 38 -2.42 -5.74 -11.56
CA ASP A 38 -2.60 -5.49 -12.99
C ASP A 38 -2.99 -4.03 -13.25
N ASP A 39 -3.88 -3.45 -12.43
CA ASP A 39 -4.26 -2.03 -12.53
C ASP A 39 -3.08 -1.09 -12.25
N LEU A 40 -2.27 -1.39 -11.23
CA LEU A 40 -1.07 -0.61 -10.89
C LEU A 40 -0.01 -0.63 -12.00
N LEU A 41 0.19 -1.77 -12.67
CA LEU A 41 1.08 -1.86 -13.84
C LEU A 41 0.59 -0.99 -15.02
N ASN A 42 -0.72 -0.76 -15.11
CA ASN A 42 -1.33 0.14 -16.07
C ASN A 42 -1.39 1.60 -15.56
N SER A 43 -0.61 1.95 -14.53
CA SER A 43 -0.57 3.28 -13.90
C SER A 43 -1.95 3.77 -13.43
N LYS A 44 -2.83 2.85 -13.06
CA LYS A 44 -4.10 3.21 -12.42
C LYS A 44 -3.92 3.24 -10.90
N LYS A 45 -4.60 4.21 -10.29
CA LYS A 45 -4.71 4.32 -8.84
C LYS A 45 -5.51 3.15 -8.26
N VAL A 46 -5.01 2.58 -7.17
CA VAL A 46 -5.68 1.56 -6.36
C VAL A 46 -5.68 2.01 -4.90
N ILE A 47 -6.79 1.79 -4.20
CA ILE A 47 -6.89 2.00 -2.77
C ILE A 47 -6.92 0.64 -2.09
N ILE A 48 -6.02 0.42 -1.14
CA ILE A 48 -6.00 -0.80 -0.32
C ILE A 48 -6.53 -0.46 1.07
N GLU A 49 -7.68 -1.04 1.42
CA GLU A 49 -8.25 -0.97 2.76
C GLU A 49 -7.76 -2.14 3.63
N PHE A 50 -7.46 -1.81 4.89
CA PHE A 50 -6.93 -2.74 5.87
C PHE A 50 -7.97 -3.16 6.89
N ARG A 51 -7.77 -4.36 7.45
CA ARG A 51 -8.43 -4.79 8.69
C ARG A 51 -7.94 -3.90 9.85
N GLU A 52 -8.57 -3.99 11.01
CA GLU A 52 -8.07 -3.29 12.21
C GLU A 52 -6.65 -3.76 12.53
N LEU A 53 -5.70 -2.86 12.34
CA LEU A 53 -4.25 -3.03 12.50
C LEU A 53 -3.71 -1.75 13.13
N ASP A 54 -2.61 -1.87 13.88
CA ASP A 54 -1.94 -0.70 14.46
C ASP A 54 -1.15 0.10 13.41
N ASN A 55 -1.00 1.41 13.65
CA ASN A 55 -0.30 2.33 12.74
C ASN A 55 1.15 1.90 12.45
N LYS A 56 1.86 1.34 13.44
CA LYS A 56 3.25 0.90 13.26
C LYS A 56 3.34 -0.23 12.23
N PHE A 57 2.43 -1.20 12.32
CA PHE A 57 2.36 -2.29 11.37
C PHE A 57 1.93 -1.82 9.98
N LEU A 58 1.00 -0.86 9.90
CA LEU A 58 0.59 -0.24 8.63
C LEU A 58 1.75 0.53 7.96
N ASN A 59 2.58 1.24 8.75
CA ASN A 59 3.78 1.92 8.25
C ASN A 59 4.84 0.93 7.73
N ASP A 60 5.02 -0.22 8.40
CA ASP A 60 5.90 -1.29 7.89
C ASP A 60 5.39 -1.87 6.55
N ILE A 61 4.08 -2.01 6.38
CA ILE A 61 3.48 -2.41 5.09
C ILE A 61 3.78 -1.36 4.02
N ALA A 62 3.58 -0.07 4.30
CA ALA A 62 3.85 1.01 3.36
C ALA A 62 5.33 1.03 2.93
N SER A 63 6.25 0.83 3.86
CA SER A 63 7.69 0.69 3.58
C SER A 63 7.95 -0.49 2.63
N LYS A 64 7.41 -1.68 2.94
CA LYS A 64 7.56 -2.87 2.11
C LYS A 64 6.99 -2.70 0.70
N LEU A 65 5.90 -1.96 0.53
CA LEU A 65 5.35 -1.66 -0.79
C LEU A 65 6.27 -0.72 -1.58
N THR A 66 6.87 0.26 -0.91
CA THR A 66 7.84 1.18 -1.51
C THR A 66 9.10 0.42 -1.99
N ASP A 67 9.57 -0.58 -1.23
CA ASP A 67 10.67 -1.47 -1.64
C ASP A 67 10.38 -2.28 -2.91
N LEU A 68 9.09 -2.44 -3.26
CA LEU A 68 8.66 -3.07 -4.52
C LEU A 68 8.51 -2.05 -5.67
N TYR A 69 9.02 -0.83 -5.52
CA TYR A 69 8.88 0.26 -6.48
C TYR A 69 7.40 0.58 -6.78
N ILE A 70 6.55 0.49 -5.76
CA ILE A 70 5.15 0.90 -5.84
C ILE A 70 5.06 2.33 -5.31
N ARG A 71 4.51 3.24 -6.12
CA ARG A 71 4.35 4.64 -5.76
C ARG A 71 3.18 4.79 -4.80
N ILE A 72 3.42 5.37 -3.61
CA ILE A 72 2.38 5.68 -2.63
C ILE A 72 1.86 7.10 -2.88
N GLY A 73 0.54 7.28 -2.91
CA GLY A 73 -0.09 8.60 -3.06
C GLY A 73 -0.46 9.24 -1.72
N GLY A 74 -1.02 8.44 -0.80
CA GLY A 74 -1.46 8.91 0.50
C GLY A 74 -1.85 7.74 1.40
N SER A 75 -2.02 8.00 2.69
CA SER A 75 -2.48 6.99 3.65
C SER A 75 -3.28 7.64 4.77
N SER A 76 -4.12 6.87 5.46
CA SER A 76 -4.90 7.34 6.61
C SER A 76 -4.27 7.01 7.96
N PHE A 77 -2.99 6.63 7.98
CA PHE A 77 -2.29 6.11 9.17
C PHE A 77 -0.86 6.62 9.28
N HIS A 78 -0.43 7.52 8.38
CA HIS A 78 0.60 8.47 8.76
C HIS A 78 -0.01 9.33 9.85
N GLU A 79 0.48 9.16 11.08
CA GLU A 79 0.43 10.24 12.03
C GLU A 79 1.02 11.45 11.30
N ASP A 80 0.32 12.59 11.36
CA ASP A 80 0.97 13.87 11.18
C ASP A 80 2.25 13.83 12.02
N ASP A 81 3.39 13.49 11.40
CA ASP A 81 4.63 14.13 11.77
C ASP A 81 4.30 15.60 11.53
N GLU A 82 3.81 16.24 12.59
CA GLU A 82 3.93 17.67 12.81
C GLU A 82 5.39 17.97 12.48
N PHE A 83 5.64 18.27 11.21
CA PHE A 83 6.84 18.95 10.80
C PHE A 83 6.76 20.26 11.58
N TYR A 84 7.45 20.25 12.73
CA TYR A 84 8.02 21.43 13.33
C TYR A 84 8.71 22.18 12.19
N ILE A 85 8.01 23.14 11.60
CA ILE A 85 8.66 24.26 10.96
C ILE A 85 9.14 25.09 12.15
N GLU A 86 10.36 24.82 12.61
CA GLU A 86 11.11 25.82 13.37
C GLU A 86 11.27 27.02 12.43
N GLU A 87 10.56 28.12 12.74
CA GLU A 87 10.82 29.46 12.21
C GLU A 87 12.21 29.97 12.65
#